data_AF-A0A0G3BL62-F1
#
_entry.id   AF-A0A0G3BL62-F1
#
_cell.length_a   1.000
_cell.length_b   1.000
_cell.length_c   1.000
_cell.angle_alpha   90.00
_cell.angle_beta   90.00
_cell.angle_gamma   90.00
#
_symmetry.space_group_name_H-M   'P 1'
#
loop_
_entity.id
_entity.type
_entity.pdbx_description
1 polymer ?
#
loop_
_entity_poly.entity_id
_entity_poly.type
_entity_poly.pdbx_seq_one_letter_code
_entity_poly.pdbx_strand_id
1 'polypeptide(L)'
;MEIDFPGMPRLFGLLLTAGGRFIEFEIDTNPTHDRIESVELWKDVTGEQNLSQHNRGTGWGRAALALKVLGELNAAAQAPA
;
A
#
# COMPACT_ATOMS: atom_id res chain seq x y z
N MET A 1 7.94 14.96 4.29
CA MET A 1 7.05 15.07 3.13
C MET A 1 5.83 15.81 3.65
N GLU A 2 5.74 17.10 3.39
CA GLU A 2 4.64 17.95 3.87
C GLU A 2 3.46 17.73 2.90
N ILE A 3 2.47 16.94 3.31
CA ILE A 3 1.27 16.65 2.55
C ILE A 3 0.12 17.35 3.29
N ASP A 4 0.06 18.66 3.22
CA ASP A 4 -1.03 19.45 3.79
C ASP A 4 -1.45 20.51 2.76
N PHE A 5 -2.23 20.08 1.77
CA PHE A 5 -2.83 20.95 0.77
C PHE A 5 -4.29 21.21 1.15
N PRO A 6 -4.75 22.48 1.20
CA PRO A 6 -6.13 22.79 1.53
C PRO A 6 -7.11 22.03 0.63
N GLY A 7 -8.00 21.23 1.24
CA GLY A 7 -9.02 20.45 0.53
C GLY A 7 -8.57 19.07 0.04
N MET A 8 -7.38 18.59 0.42
CA MET A 8 -6.96 17.19 0.21
C MET A 8 -6.89 16.42 1.54
N PRO A 9 -7.21 15.11 1.56
CA PRO A 9 -6.93 14.26 2.70
C PRO A 9 -5.45 14.31 3.07
N ARG A 10 -5.14 14.42 4.36
CA ARG A 10 -3.75 14.50 4.85
C ARG A 10 -2.92 13.26 4.54
N LEU A 11 -3.55 12.09 4.50
CA LEU A 11 -2.91 10.82 4.14
C LEU A 11 -3.69 10.12 3.05
N PHE A 12 -3.01 9.73 1.98
CA PHE A 12 -3.61 8.94 0.91
C PHE A 12 -2.58 8.03 0.25
N GLY A 13 -3.05 6.99 -0.43
CA GLY A 13 -2.20 6.12 -1.24
C GLY A 13 -2.69 4.69 -1.30
N LEU A 14 -1.74 3.77 -1.51
CA LEU A 14 -2.01 2.35 -1.65
C LEU A 14 -1.21 1.56 -0.60
N LEU A 15 -1.93 0.90 0.31
CA LEU A 15 -1.36 -0.02 1.30
C LEU A 15 -1.27 -1.43 0.72
N LEU A 16 -0.17 -2.12 1.04
CA LEU A 16 -0.07 -3.56 0.93
C LEU A 16 -0.17 -4.16 2.33
N THR A 17 -1.25 -4.89 2.60
CA THR A 17 -1.45 -5.53 3.91
C THR A 17 -0.57 -6.77 4.06
N ALA A 18 -0.35 -7.22 5.31
CA ALA A 18 0.38 -8.46 5.60
C ALA A 18 -0.25 -9.70 4.91
N GLY A 19 -1.56 -9.69 4.67
CA GLY A 19 -2.28 -10.74 3.95
C GLY A 19 -2.22 -10.62 2.42
N GLY A 20 -1.42 -9.69 1.88
CA GLY A 20 -1.25 -9.52 0.43
C GLY A 20 -2.41 -8.80 -0.26
N ARG A 21 -3.22 -8.02 0.48
CA ARG A 21 -4.30 -7.19 -0.10
C ARG A 21 -3.81 -5.78 -0.37
N PHE A 22 -4.27 -5.21 -1.48
CA PHE A 22 -3.99 -3.83 -1.86
C PHE A 22 -5.20 -2.96 -1.52
N ILE A 23 -5.01 -2.03 -0.59
CA ILE A 23 -6.06 -1.10 -0.15
C ILE A 23 -5.71 0.30 -0.60
N GLU A 24 -6.56 0.88 -1.44
CA GLU A 24 -6.52 2.31 -1.73
C GLU A 24 -7.21 3.06 -0.58
N PHE A 25 -6.57 4.10 -0.07
CA PHE A 25 -7.07 4.83 1.09
C PHE A 25 -6.89 6.34 0.94
N GLU A 26 -7.82 7.05 1.57
CA GLU A 26 -7.81 8.50 1.79
C GLU A 26 -8.34 8.75 3.21
N ILE A 27 -7.51 9.34 4.06
CA ILE A 27 -7.77 9.53 5.49
C ILE A 27 -7.39 10.95 5.86
N ASP A 28 -8.29 11.61 6.57
CA ASP A 28 -7.97 12.86 7.24
C ASP A 28 -7.56 12.60 8.70
N THR A 29 -6.56 13.35 9.15
CA THR A 29 -5.99 13.20 10.48
C THR A 29 -5.85 14.57 11.15
N ASN A 30 -5.46 14.59 12.41
CA ASN A 30 -4.92 15.82 12.97
C ASN A 30 -3.54 16.13 12.34
N PRO A 31 -2.98 17.35 12.52
CA PRO A 31 -1.69 17.72 11.96
C PRO A 31 -0.49 16.89 12.45
N THR A 32 -0.60 16.23 13.60
CA THR A 32 0.44 15.33 14.12
C THR A 32 0.31 13.89 13.61
N HIS A 33 -0.75 13.58 12.84
CA HIS A 33 -1.08 12.25 12.33
C HIS A 33 -1.20 11.15 13.41
N ASP A 34 -1.44 11.52 14.67
CA ASP A 34 -1.63 10.57 15.76
C ASP A 34 -3.11 10.18 15.98
N ARG A 35 -4.02 10.94 15.37
CA ARG A 35 -5.47 10.72 15.46
C ARG A 35 -6.11 10.83 14.08
N ILE A 36 -6.90 9.82 13.74
CA ILE A 36 -7.78 9.83 12.56
C ILE A 36 -9.00 10.69 12.87
N GLU A 37 -9.32 11.63 11.97
CA GLU A 37 -10.51 12.48 12.08
C GLU A 37 -11.63 11.96 11.18
N SER A 38 -11.30 11.51 9.97
CA SER A 38 -12.25 10.83 9.07
C SER A 38 -11.53 9.86 8.13
N VAL A 39 -12.31 8.92 7.56
CA VAL A 39 -11.88 8.02 6.49
C VAL A 39 -12.77 8.30 5.29
N GLU A 40 -12.19 8.93 4.27
CA GLU A 40 -12.90 9.31 3.05
C GLU A 40 -12.94 8.14 2.05
N LEU A 41 -11.88 7.33 2.00
CA LEU A 41 -11.79 6.15 1.15
C LEU A 41 -11.08 5.00 1.87
N TRP A 42 -11.66 3.81 1.73
CA TRP A 42 -11.02 2.55 2.10
C TRP A 42 -11.51 1.44 1.18
N LYS A 43 -10.77 1.16 0.10
CA LYS A 43 -11.21 0.28 -0.99
C LYS A 43 -10.21 -0.84 -1.25
N ASP A 44 -10.67 -2.09 -1.24
CA ASP A 44 -9.88 -3.23 -1.73
C ASP A 44 -9.81 -3.16 -3.26
N VAL A 45 -8.61 -2.88 -3.77
CA VAL A 45 -8.28 -2.79 -5.19
C VAL A 45 -7.35 -3.92 -5.61
N THR A 46 -7.26 -5.01 -4.83
CA THR A 46 -6.41 -6.17 -5.11
C THR A 46 -6.68 -6.76 -6.50
N GLY A 47 -7.95 -6.89 -6.87
CA GLY A 47 -8.36 -7.43 -8.17
C GLY A 47 -8.03 -6.52 -9.36
N GLU A 48 -7.74 -5.24 -9.10
CA GLU A 48 -7.37 -4.25 -10.12
C GLU A 48 -5.84 -4.23 -10.34
N GLN A 49 -5.07 -4.92 -9.49
CA GLN A 49 -3.61 -4.90 -9.56
C GLN A 49 -3.04 -5.84 -10.62
N ASN A 50 -1.93 -5.42 -11.24
CA ASN A 50 -1.16 -6.27 -12.13
C ASN A 50 -0.28 -7.27 -11.34
N LEU A 51 -0.82 -8.48 -11.17
CA LEU A 51 -0.18 -9.62 -10.49
C LEU A 51 0.61 -10.54 -11.44
N SER A 52 0.73 -10.19 -12.72
CA SER A 52 1.47 -11.00 -13.69
C SER A 52 2.98 -10.97 -13.42
N GLN A 53 3.64 -12.11 -13.54
CA GLN A 53 5.11 -12.22 -13.48
C GLN A 53 5.77 -12.14 -14.87
N HIS A 54 4.97 -12.10 -15.94
CA HIS A 54 5.49 -12.18 -17.32
C HIS A 54 4.72 -11.25 -18.26
N ASN A 55 4.72 -9.95 -17.96
CA ASN A 55 4.27 -8.93 -18.88
C ASN A 55 5.31 -8.74 -19.99
N ARG A 56 4.86 -8.82 -21.25
CA ARG A 56 5.72 -8.69 -22.41
C ARG A 56 6.41 -7.32 -22.41
N GLY A 57 7.74 -7.32 -22.47
CA GLY A 57 8.56 -6.10 -22.54
C GLY A 57 8.86 -5.42 -21.20
N THR A 58 8.14 -5.74 -20.12
CA THR A 58 8.32 -5.11 -18.80
C THR A 58 8.58 -6.11 -17.66
N GLY A 59 8.40 -7.41 -17.90
CA GLY A 59 8.62 -8.44 -16.90
C GLY A 59 7.51 -8.47 -15.85
N TRP A 60 7.85 -8.30 -14.58
CA TRP A 60 6.88 -8.46 -13.51
C TRP A 60 6.00 -7.20 -13.35
N GLY A 61 4.71 -7.43 -13.09
CA GLY A 61 3.79 -6.39 -12.67
C GLY A 61 4.16 -5.83 -11.31
N ARG A 62 3.83 -4.56 -11.06
CA ARG A 62 4.18 -3.86 -9.82
C ARG A 62 3.68 -4.59 -8.57
N ALA A 63 2.47 -5.12 -8.61
CA ALA A 63 1.91 -5.83 -7.47
C ALA A 63 2.51 -7.24 -7.30
N ALA A 64 2.86 -7.92 -8.40
CA ALA A 64 3.62 -9.17 -8.34
C ALA A 64 4.98 -8.96 -7.63
N LEU A 65 5.69 -7.89 -7.96
CA LEU A 65 6.95 -7.52 -7.29
C LEU A 65 6.72 -7.18 -5.82
N ALA A 66 5.70 -6.38 -5.50
CA ALA A 66 5.42 -5.99 -4.13
C ALA A 66 5.12 -7.21 -3.23
N LEU A 67 4.36 -8.19 -3.73
CA LEU A 67 4.09 -9.44 -3.01
C LEU A 67 5.35 -10.29 -2.82
N LYS A 68 6.24 -10.36 -3.81
CA LYS A 68 7.53 -11.05 -3.67
C LYS A 68 8.38 -10.42 -2.58
N VAL A 69 8.52 -9.10 -2.61
CA VAL A 69 9.29 -8.36 -1.60
C VAL A 69 8.68 -8.54 -0.21
N LEU A 70 7.35 -8.46 -0.07
CA LEU A 70 6.68 -8.72 1.20
C LEU A 70 7.00 -10.13 1.74
N GLY A 71 6.94 -11.14 0.86
CA GLY A 71 7.29 -12.52 1.22
C GLY A 71 8.74 -12.67 1.68
N GLU A 72 9.68 -12.06 0.96
CA GLU A 72 11.11 -12.10 1.30
C GLU A 72 11.41 -11.37 2.62
N LEU A 73 10.84 -10.19 2.83
CA LEU A 73 10.98 -9.43 4.08
C LEU A 73 10.44 -10.19 5.29
N ASN A 74 9.27 -10.81 5.14
CA ASN A 74 8.68 -11.63 6.19
C ASN A 74 9.55 -12.85 6.50
N ALA A 75 10.03 -13.56 5.48
CA ALA A 75 10.91 -14.71 5.68
C ALA A 75 12.23 -14.31 6.37
N ALA A 76 12.82 -13.18 5.98
CA ALA A 76 14.05 -12.67 6.60
C ALA A 76 13.83 -12.30 8.08
N ALA A 77 12.69 -11.69 8.42
CA ALA A 77 12.33 -11.37 9.81
C ALA A 77 12.11 -12.61 10.70
N GLN A 78 11.91 -13.78 10.09
CA GLN A 78 11.63 -15.05 10.78
C GLN A 78 12.86 -15.97 10.86
N ALA A 79 13.99 -15.59 10.25
CA ALA A 79 15.22 -16.37 10.32
C ALA A 79 15.82 -16.34 11.74
N PRO A 80 16.27 -17.49 12.29
CA PRO A 80 16.96 -17.52 13.57
C PRO A 80 18.29 -16.75 13.48
N ALA A 81 18.59 -16.00 14.55
CA ALA A 81 19.80 -15.18 14.69
C ALA A 81 21.10 -15.99 14.70
#